data_AF-A0A3B0VA88-F1
#
_entry.id   AF-A0A3B0VA88-F1
#
_cell.length_a   1.000
_cell.length_b   1.000
_cell.length_c   1.000
_cell.angle_alpha   90.00
_cell.angle_beta   90.00
_cell.angle_gamma   90.00
#
_symmetry.space_group_name_H-M   'P 1'
#
loop_
_entity.id
_entity.type
_entity.pdbx_description
1 polymer ?
#
loop_
_entity_poly.entity_id
_entity_poly.type
_entity_poly.pdbx_seq_one_letter_code
_entity_poly.pdbx_strand_id
1 'polypeptide(L)' 'GKLGMKTAALTGGEGGRLLAMVDFGLNVPTSFTPHIQETHLWVEHIICQLVDEKMFGGAE' A
#
# COMPACT_ATOMS: atom_id res chain seq x y z
N GLY A 1 5.95 14.68 -4.90
CA GLY A 1 7.42 14.89 -4.85
C GLY A 1 7.92 15.79 -5.98
N LYS A 2 9.22 16.11 -6.03
CA LYS A 2 9.83 17.06 -7.02
C LYS A 2 9.58 16.70 -8.51
N LEU A 3 9.23 15.45 -8.79
CA LEU A 3 8.99 14.94 -10.15
C LEU A 3 7.49 14.87 -10.54
N GLY A 4 6.58 15.41 -9.73
CA GLY A 4 5.14 15.38 -10.03
C GLY A 4 4.47 14.00 -9.93
N MET A 5 5.21 12.96 -9.52
CA MET A 5 4.67 11.61 -9.31
C MET A 5 3.73 11.57 -8.09
N LYS A 6 2.64 10.81 -8.23
CA LYS A 6 1.85 10.34 -7.09
C LYS A 6 2.61 9.27 -6.32
N THR A 7 2.49 9.32 -5.01
CA THR A 7 3.27 8.49 -4.08
C THR A 7 2.34 7.76 -3.12
N ALA A 8 2.62 6.49 -2.88
CA ALA A 8 1.95 5.67 -1.89
C ALA A 8 2.97 5.01 -0.96
N ALA A 9 2.64 4.85 0.33
CA ALA A 9 3.47 4.11 1.28
C ALA A 9 2.70 2.99 1.96
N LEU A 10 3.36 1.84 2.07
CA LEU A 10 2.98 0.71 2.91
C LEU A 10 3.83 0.77 4.18
N THR A 11 3.19 0.96 5.32
CA THR A 11 3.86 1.16 6.62
C THR A 11 3.20 0.34 7.72
N GLY A 12 3.76 0.38 8.93
CA GLY A 12 3.17 -0.22 10.12
C GLY A 12 3.50 0.56 11.38
N GLY A 13 2.77 0.26 12.45
CA GLY A 13 2.89 0.91 13.75
C GLY A 13 2.44 2.36 13.67
N GLU A 14 3.34 3.29 14.01
CA GLU A 14 3.08 4.73 13.93
C GLU A 14 3.25 5.31 12.51
N GLY A 15 3.57 4.49 11.52
CA GLY A 15 3.81 4.90 10.12
C GLY A 15 5.10 5.70 9.88
N GLY A 16 5.64 6.32 10.94
CA GLY A 16 6.88 7.08 10.91
C GLY A 16 6.83 8.30 9.99
N ARG A 17 8.01 8.82 9.64
CA ARG A 17 8.12 10.02 8.78
C ARG A 17 7.53 9.79 7.38
N LEU A 18 7.54 8.55 6.89
CA LEU A 18 7.15 8.24 5.52
C LEU A 18 5.66 8.52 5.28
N LEU A 19 4.79 8.24 6.26
CA LEU A 19 3.35 8.43 6.15
C LEU A 19 2.97 9.90 5.87
N ALA A 20 3.73 10.85 6.41
CA ALA A 20 3.53 12.28 6.21
C ALA A 20 4.12 12.81 4.88
N MET A 21 4.88 11.99 4.15
CA MET A 21 5.61 12.40 2.94
C MET A 21 4.97 11.92 1.64
N VAL A 22 3.91 11.11 1.72
CA VAL A 22 3.25 10.48 0.57
C VAL A 22 1.83 11.00 0.35
N ASP A 23 1.31 10.87 -0.87
CA ASP A 23 -0.08 11.23 -1.19
C ASP A 23 -1.08 10.24 -0.59
N PHE A 24 -0.72 8.96 -0.54
CA PHE A 24 -1.56 7.87 -0.04
C PHE A 24 -0.79 7.01 0.96
N GLY A 25 -1.40 6.70 2.10
CA GLY A 25 -0.76 5.91 3.15
C GLY A 25 -1.62 4.73 3.56
N LEU A 26 -1.06 3.52 3.52
CA LEU A 26 -1.63 2.34 4.15
C LEU A 26 -0.73 1.95 5.32
N ASN A 27 -1.25 2.12 6.53
CA ASN A 27 -0.51 1.87 7.77
C ASN A 27 -1.17 0.72 8.54
N VAL A 28 -0.42 -0.37 8.72
CA VAL A 28 -0.89 -1.54 9.48
C VAL A 28 -0.78 -1.23 10.97
N PRO A 29 -1.86 -1.38 11.77
CA PRO A 29 -1.92 -0.91 13.17
C PRO A 29 -1.23 -1.88 14.15
N THR A 30 0.00 -2.28 13.85
CA THR A 30 0.86 -3.10 14.72
C THR A 30 2.31 -2.74 14.49
N SER A 31 3.14 -2.81 15.54
CA SER A 31 4.59 -2.64 15.45
C SER A 31 5.33 -3.97 15.21
N PHE A 32 4.60 -5.09 15.09
CA PHE A 32 5.20 -6.39 14.86
C PHE A 32 5.44 -6.62 13.37
N THR A 33 6.70 -6.50 12.95
CA THR A 33 7.13 -6.56 11.54
C THR A 33 6.56 -7.75 10.75
N PRO A 34 6.51 -8.99 11.28
CA PRO A 34 5.93 -10.11 10.52
C PRO A 34 4.47 -9.88 10.12
N HIS A 35 3.61 -9.41 11.03
CA HIS A 35 2.21 -9.13 10.70
C HIS A 35 2.07 -7.93 9.74
N ILE A 36 2.96 -6.94 9.85
CA ILE A 36 3.00 -5.83 8.90
C ILE A 36 3.26 -6.38 7.48
N GLN A 37 4.27 -7.23 7.32
CA GLN A 37 4.63 -7.82 6.03
C GLN A 37 3.57 -8.77 5.48
N GLU A 38 2.98 -9.62 6.33
CA GLU A 38 1.85 -10.48 5.94
C GLU A 38 0.67 -9.65 5.42
N THR A 39 0.34 -8.54 6.09
CA THR A 39 -0.73 -7.64 5.66
C THR A 39 -0.37 -6.91 4.36
N HIS A 40 0.89 -6.46 4.21
CA HIS A 40 1.35 -5.81 2.98
C HIS A 40 1.25 -6.77 1.79
N LEU A 41 1.62 -8.04 1.94
CA LEU A 41 1.49 -9.05 0.89
C LEU A 41 0.03 -9.18 0.41
N TRP A 42 -0.92 -9.27 1.34
CA TRP A 42 -2.35 -9.30 1.01
C TRP A 42 -2.81 -8.03 0.27
N VAL A 43 -2.40 -6.86 0.77
CA VAL A 43 -2.74 -5.57 0.16
C VAL A 43 -2.19 -5.45 -1.25
N GLU A 44 -0.94 -5.84 -1.48
CA GLU A 44 -0.31 -5.82 -2.81
C GLU A 44 -1.08 -6.70 -3.79
N HIS A 45 -1.49 -7.91 -3.38
CA HIS A 45 -2.31 -8.79 -4.22
C HIS A 45 -3.70 -8.21 -4.52
N ILE A 46 -4.36 -7.60 -3.54
CA ILE A 46 -5.65 -6.92 -3.75
C ILE A 46 -5.48 -5.75 -4.72
N ILE A 47 -4.40 -4.97 -4.61
CA ILE A 47 -4.13 -3.87 -5.55
C ILE A 47 -3.96 -4.40 -6.97
N CYS A 48 -3.19 -5.48 -7.17
CA CYS A 48 -3.05 -6.10 -8.49
C CYS A 48 -4.41 -6.54 -9.04
N GLN A 49 -5.20 -7.25 -8.24
CA GLN A 49 -6.54 -7.69 -8.65
C GLN A 49 -7.44 -6.50 -9.04
N LEU A 50 -7.49 -5.46 -8.21
CA LEU A 50 -8.31 -4.27 -8.49
C LEU A 50 -7.86 -3.53 -9.76
N VAL A 51 -6.56 -3.47 -10.02
CA VAL A 51 -6.00 -2.91 -11.25
C VAL A 51 -6.45 -3.74 -12.45
N ASP A 52 -6.36 -5.07 -12.37
CA ASP A 52 -6.74 -5.97 -13.45
C ASP A 52 -8.25 -5.92 -13.74
N GLU A 53 -9.08 -5.95 -12.69
CA GLU A 53 -10.53 -5.78 -12.80
C GLU A 53 -10.88 -4.43 -13.46
N LYS A 54 -10.20 -3.35 -13.05
CA LYS A 54 -10.52 -2.01 -13.52
C LYS A 54 -10.05 -1.76 -14.96
N MET A 55 -8.92 -2.33 -15.36
CA MET A 55 -8.30 -2.07 -16.65
C MET A 55 -8.68 -3.11 -17.72
N PHE A 56 -8.88 -4.36 -17.32
CA PHE A 56 -9.11 -5.49 -18.24
C PHE A 56 -10.46 -6.18 -18.03
N GLY A 57 -11.29 -5.69 -17.10
CA GLY A 57 -12.68 -6.10 -16.94
C GLY A 57 -12.89 -7.39 -16.16
N GLY A 58 -11.84 -7.93 -15.52
CA GLY A 58 -11.92 -9.13 -14.69
C GLY A 58 -12.39 -10.35 -15.49
N ALA A 59 -11.46 -11.06 -16.13
CA ALA A 59 -11.73 -12.37 -16.69
C ALA A 59 -10.97 -13.41 -15.85
N GLU A 60 -11.71 -14.18 -15.06
CA GLU A 60 -11.52 -15.63 -15.03
C GLU A 60 -12.57 -16.27 -15.92
#